data_AF-A0A8J7T3G6-F1
#
_entry.id   AF-A0A8J7T3G6-F1
#
_cell.length_a   1.000
_cell.length_b   1.000
_cell.length_c   1.000
_cell.angle_alpha   90.00
_cell.angle_beta   90.00
_cell.angle_gamma   90.00
#
_symmetry.space_group_name_H-M   'P 1'
#
loop_
_entity.id
_entity.type
_entity.pdbx_description
1 polymer ?
#
loop_
_entity_poly.entity_id
_entity_poly.type
_entity_poly.pdbx_seq_one_letter_code
_entity_poly.pdbx_strand_id
1 'polypeptide(L)'
;PGDRGHVFSAADRLRGRAIEMLMCDFHLDRKALKATFGDAAADLDPVTEQIARRYAGLVTAESGSLSILPDARVLTRIIASAYDAYLTDHGRFSRAS
;
A
#
# COMPACT_ATOMS: atom_id res chain seq x y z
N PRO A 1 -29.08 -15.95 -2.25
CA PRO A 1 -29.39 -14.58 -1.79
C PRO A 1 -28.11 -13.92 -1.28
N GLY A 2 -27.50 -13.08 -2.13
CA GLY A 2 -26.18 -12.52 -1.91
C GLY A 2 -26.25 -11.24 -1.10
N ASP A 3 -25.68 -11.26 0.09
CA ASP A 3 -25.38 -10.05 0.83
C ASP A 3 -23.85 -9.91 0.84
N ARG A 4 -23.32 -9.22 -0.18
CA ARG A 4 -21.90 -8.83 -0.25
C ARG A 4 -21.82 -7.31 -0.17
N GLY A 5 -22.40 -6.74 0.86
CA GLY A 5 -22.05 -5.40 1.31
C GLY A 5 -20.76 -5.47 2.13
N HIS A 6 -19.61 -5.71 1.51
CA HIS A 6 -18.34 -5.46 2.20
C HIS A 6 -18.23 -3.95 2.39
N VAL A 7 -18.67 -3.46 3.54
CA VAL A 7 -18.35 -2.10 3.99
C VAL A 7 -16.83 -2.03 4.05
N PHE A 8 -16.22 -1.29 3.12
CA PHE A 8 -14.77 -1.11 3.08
C PHE A 8 -14.31 -0.54 4.42
N SER A 9 -13.49 -1.31 5.13
CA SER A 9 -12.86 -0.92 6.37
C SER A 9 -11.89 0.24 6.14
N ALA A 10 -11.47 0.92 7.21
CA ALA A 10 -10.42 1.94 7.11
C ALA A 10 -9.12 1.38 6.49
N ALA A 11 -8.80 0.12 6.78
CA ALA A 11 -7.65 -0.58 6.20
C ALA A 11 -7.81 -0.81 4.69
N ASP A 12 -9.02 -1.18 4.23
CA ASP A 12 -9.30 -1.31 2.80
C ASP A 12 -9.13 0.01 2.05
N ARG A 13 -9.59 1.11 2.64
CA ARG A 13 -9.47 2.46 2.04
C ARG A 13 -8.03 2.94 2.01
N LEU A 14 -7.27 2.71 3.09
CA LEU A 14 -5.84 3.02 3.15
C LEU A 14 -5.09 2.30 2.02
N ARG A 15 -5.33 1.00 1.88
CA ARG A 15 -4.77 0.16 0.81
C ARG A 15 -5.18 0.67 -0.57
N GLY A 16 -6.47 0.90 -0.80
CA GLY A 16 -6.97 1.37 -2.08
C GLY A 16 -6.30 2.66 -2.50
N ARG A 17 -6.11 3.60 -1.55
CA ARG A 17 -5.41 4.86 -1.81
C ARG A 17 -3.93 4.67 -2.12
N ALA A 18 -3.23 3.76 -1.42
CA ALA A 18 -1.84 3.43 -1.71
C ALA A 18 -1.66 2.83 -3.13
N ILE A 19 -2.55 1.92 -3.52
CA ILE A 19 -2.55 1.31 -4.86
C ILE A 19 -2.83 2.36 -5.94
N GLU A 20 -3.82 3.23 -5.72
CA GLU A 20 -4.16 4.32 -6.64
C GLU A 20 -2.97 5.27 -6.86
N MET A 21 -2.33 5.73 -5.78
CA MET A 21 -1.13 6.57 -5.83
C MET A 21 -0.03 5.93 -6.70
N LEU A 22 0.25 4.64 -6.52
CA LEU A 22 1.24 3.95 -7.34
C LEU A 22 0.81 3.83 -8.80
N MET A 23 -0.47 3.60 -9.08
CA MET A 23 -0.97 3.42 -10.44
C MET A 23 -1.04 4.72 -11.23
N CYS A 24 -1.38 5.83 -10.58
CA CYS A 24 -1.55 7.13 -11.22
C CYS A 24 -0.27 7.96 -11.22
N ASP A 25 0.46 7.95 -10.10
CA ASP A 25 1.58 8.86 -9.86
C ASP A 25 2.95 8.16 -9.88
N PHE A 26 2.97 6.82 -9.94
CA PHE A 26 4.18 6.00 -9.79
C PHE A 26 4.91 6.27 -8.46
N HIS A 27 4.20 6.83 -7.49
CA HIS A 27 4.72 7.27 -6.20
C HIS A 27 3.67 7.06 -5.12
N LEU A 28 4.08 6.56 -3.96
CA LEU A 28 3.29 6.47 -2.75
C LEU A 28 3.85 7.45 -1.73
N ASP A 29 3.03 8.41 -1.30
CA ASP A 29 3.37 9.37 -0.27
C ASP A 29 2.82 8.95 1.10
N ARG A 30 3.73 8.49 1.96
CA ARG A 30 3.43 8.04 3.31
C ARG A 30 2.89 9.16 4.22
N LYS A 31 3.32 10.40 4.02
CA LYS A 31 2.85 11.56 4.80
C LYS A 31 1.43 11.92 4.40
N ALA A 32 1.11 11.90 3.10
CA ALA A 32 -0.25 12.13 2.61
C ALA A 32 -1.23 11.05 3.14
N LEU A 33 -0.78 9.79 3.15
CA LEU A 33 -1.56 8.70 3.76
C LEU A 33 -1.73 8.91 5.27
N LYS A 34 -0.67 9.31 5.99
CA LYS A 34 -0.78 9.62 7.43
C LYS A 34 -1.77 10.76 7.71
N ALA A 35 -1.77 11.80 6.88
CA ALA A 35 -2.70 12.93 7.05
C ALA A 35 -4.18 12.51 6.90
N THR A 36 -4.45 11.48 6.09
CA THR A 36 -5.82 11.00 5.81
C THR A 36 -6.25 9.87 6.75
N PHE A 37 -5.36 8.93 7.04
CA PHE A 37 -5.67 7.69 7.75
C PHE A 37 -5.03 7.59 9.16
N GLY A 38 -4.28 8.62 9.58
CA GLY A 38 -3.59 8.64 10.87
C GLY A 38 -2.45 7.64 10.94
N ASP A 39 -2.19 7.12 12.14
CA ASP A 39 -1.08 6.21 12.39
C ASP A 39 -1.25 4.84 11.71
N ALA A 40 -2.47 4.47 11.30
CA ALA A 40 -2.73 3.24 10.53
C ALA A 40 -1.95 3.18 9.21
N ALA A 41 -1.55 4.33 8.65
CA ALA A 41 -0.72 4.32 7.46
C ALA A 41 0.67 3.67 7.70
N ALA A 42 1.09 3.45 8.96
CA ALA A 42 2.32 2.72 9.32
C ALA A 42 2.22 1.23 9.03
N ASP A 43 1.00 0.71 8.90
CA ASP A 43 0.77 -0.70 8.57
C ASP A 43 1.28 -1.04 7.16
N LEU A 44 1.56 -0.03 6.33
CA LEU A 44 2.17 -0.18 4.99
C LEU A 44 3.70 -0.20 5.01
N ASP A 45 4.35 0.22 6.08
CA ASP A 45 5.81 0.35 6.13
C ASP A 45 6.51 -1.00 5.86
N PRO A 46 6.08 -2.15 6.42
CA PRO A 46 6.73 -3.42 6.16
C PRO A 46 6.63 -3.90 4.70
N VAL A 47 5.51 -3.67 4.02
CA VAL A 47 5.35 -4.03 2.59
C VAL A 47 6.16 -3.10 1.71
N THR A 48 6.21 -1.80 2.03
CA THR A 48 7.09 -0.84 1.35
C THR A 48 8.55 -1.27 1.45
N GLU A 49 9.02 -1.67 2.63
CA GLU A 49 10.38 -2.17 2.81
C GLU A 49 10.64 -3.48 2.06
N GLN A 50 9.68 -4.40 2.06
CA GLN A 50 9.79 -5.65 1.31
C GLN A 50 9.95 -5.38 -0.20
N ILE A 51 9.13 -4.48 -0.74
CA ILE A 51 9.19 -4.06 -2.15
C ILE A 51 10.54 -3.39 -2.44
N ALA A 52 10.99 -2.48 -1.57
CA ALA A 52 12.26 -1.79 -1.73
C ALA A 52 13.44 -2.77 -1.83
N ARG A 53 13.46 -3.81 -1.00
CA ARG A 53 14.47 -4.89 -1.06
C ARG A 53 14.32 -5.75 -2.32
N ARG A 54 13.09 -6.14 -2.67
CA ARG A 54 12.82 -7.08 -3.78
C ARG A 54 13.08 -6.48 -5.16
N TYR A 55 12.88 -5.17 -5.30
CA TYR A 55 13.00 -4.41 -6.54
C TYR A 55 14.09 -3.34 -6.42
N ALA A 56 15.16 -3.63 -5.65
CA ALA A 56 16.30 -2.73 -5.50
C ALA A 56 16.85 -2.29 -6.87
N GLY A 57 17.07 -0.98 -7.04
CA GLY A 57 17.50 -0.38 -8.30
C GLY A 57 16.38 -0.12 -9.31
N LEU A 58 15.15 -0.55 -9.03
CA LEU A 58 13.94 -0.27 -9.83
C LEU A 58 12.94 0.64 -9.10
N VAL A 59 13.07 0.71 -7.77
CA VAL A 59 12.30 1.60 -6.89
C VAL A 59 13.24 2.33 -5.93
N THR A 60 12.79 3.47 -5.42
CA THR A 60 13.38 4.14 -4.26
C THR A 60 12.38 4.15 -3.12
N ALA A 61 12.85 3.92 -1.90
CA ALA A 61 12.02 3.99 -0.70
C ALA A 61 12.69 4.88 0.33
N GLU A 62 11.92 5.79 0.91
CA GLU A 62 12.40 6.73 1.93
C GLU A 62 11.26 7.06 2.89
N SER A 63 11.51 6.94 4.19
CA SER A 63 10.55 7.33 5.23
C SER A 63 9.15 6.71 5.05
N GLY A 64 9.08 5.46 4.57
CA GLY A 64 7.83 4.73 4.29
C GLY A 64 7.15 5.11 2.97
N SER A 65 7.65 6.12 2.26
CA SER A 65 7.24 6.45 0.89
C SER A 65 7.98 5.57 -0.13
N LEU A 66 7.38 5.38 -1.30
CA LEU A 66 7.94 4.57 -2.39
C LEU A 66 7.82 5.31 -3.73
N SER A 67 8.84 5.28 -4.56
CA SER A 67 8.77 5.76 -5.95
C SER A 67 9.24 4.68 -6.90
N ILE A 68 8.52 4.50 -8.01
CA ILE A 68 8.89 3.57 -9.08
C ILE A 68 9.66 4.35 -10.15
N LEU A 69 10.86 3.87 -10.48
CA LEU A 69 11.70 4.52 -11.49
C LEU A 69 11.08 4.39 -12.89
N PRO A 70 11.35 5.32 -13.83
CA PRO A 70 10.75 5.30 -15.17
C PRO A 70 10.86 3.95 -15.90
N ASP A 71 12.03 3.32 -15.84
CA ASP A 71 12.30 2.04 -16.52
C ASP A 71 11.52 0.86 -15.90
N ALA A 72 11.08 1.02 -14.64
CA ALA A 72 10.35 0.00 -13.90
C ALA A 72 8.81 0.18 -13.96
N ARG A 73 8.30 1.20 -14.67
CA ARG A 73 6.85 1.49 -14.72
C ARG A 73 6.02 0.34 -15.29
N VAL A 74 6.60 -0.53 -16.10
CA VAL A 74 5.92 -1.75 -16.58
C VAL A 74 5.57 -2.73 -15.44
N LEU A 75 6.29 -2.64 -14.31
CA LEU A 75 6.08 -3.47 -13.12
C LEU A 75 5.07 -2.86 -12.14
N THR A 76 4.58 -1.64 -12.37
CA THR A 76 3.76 -0.90 -11.40
C THR A 76 2.55 -1.71 -10.92
N ARG A 77 1.88 -2.46 -11.81
CA ARG A 77 0.72 -3.27 -11.42
C ARG A 77 1.10 -4.44 -10.50
N ILE A 78 2.27 -5.03 -10.71
CA ILE A 78 2.81 -6.11 -9.86
C ILE A 78 3.19 -5.52 -8.50
N ILE A 79 3.92 -4.41 -8.48
CA ILE A 79 4.32 -3.70 -7.25
C ILE A 79 3.07 -3.29 -6.43
N ALA A 80 2.08 -2.68 -7.07
CA ALA A 80 0.85 -2.27 -6.42
C ALA A 80 0.05 -3.45 -5.83
N SER A 81 0.03 -4.61 -6.53
CA SER A 81 -0.67 -5.80 -6.02
C SER A 81 -0.11 -6.34 -4.70
N ALA A 82 1.16 -6.07 -4.38
CA ALA A 82 1.75 -6.48 -3.10
C ALA A 82 1.08 -5.77 -1.90
N TYR A 83 0.66 -4.51 -2.07
CA TYR A 83 -0.13 -3.78 -1.06
C TYR A 83 -1.52 -4.40 -0.86
N ASP A 84 -2.08 -5.02 -1.91
CA ASP A 84 -3.37 -5.70 -1.82
C ASP A 84 -3.30 -6.99 -0.98
N ALA A 85 -2.26 -7.78 -1.21
CA ALA A 85 -2.03 -9.04 -0.50
C ALA A 85 -1.62 -8.82 0.96
N TYR A 86 -0.76 -7.84 1.24
CA TYR A 86 -0.10 -7.69 2.54
C TYR A 86 -1.08 -7.41 3.71
N LEU A 87 -2.00 -6.46 3.52
CA LEU A 87 -2.97 -6.11 4.57
C LEU A 87 -4.14 -7.10 4.66
N THR A 88 -4.36 -7.94 3.65
CA THR A 88 -5.32 -9.05 3.79
C THR A 88 -4.80 -10.10 4.78
N ASP A 89 -3.49 -10.33 4.77
CA ASP A 89 -2.81 -11.22 5.72
C ASP A 89 -2.72 -10.59 7.12
N HIS A 90 -2.42 -9.29 7.20
CA HIS A 90 -2.31 -8.54 8.47
C HIS A 90 -3.66 -8.06 9.03
N GLY A 91 -4.72 -7.99 8.22
CA GLY A 91 -6.06 -7.52 8.61
C GLY A 91 -6.85 -8.51 9.47
N ARG A 92 -6.31 -9.70 9.74
CA ARG A 92 -6.90 -10.67 10.68
C ARG A 92 -6.67 -10.32 12.16
N PHE A 93 -5.95 -9.25 12.47
CA PHE A 93 -5.87 -8.73 13.83
C PHE A 93 -7.10 -7.87 14.13
N SER A 94 -8.21 -8.55 14.41
CA SER A 94 -9.32 -7.98 15.18
C SER A 94 -8.76 -7.39 16.47
N ARG A 95 -8.50 -6.08 16.50
CA ARG A 95 -8.42 -5.34 17.75
C ARG A 95 -9.84 -5.15 18.26
N ALA A 96 -10.42 -6.24 18.76
CA ALA A 96 -11.37 -6.16 19.84
C ALA A 96 -10.54 -5.98 21.11
N SER A 97 -10.57 -4.79 21.69
CA SER A 97 -10.20 -4.52 23.08
C SER A 97 -11.35 -3.76 23.70
#